data_AF-A0A6B2LGG2-F1
#
_entry.id   AF-A0A6B2LGG2-F1
#
_cell.length_a   1.000
_cell.length_b   1.000
_cell.length_c   1.000
_cell.angle_alpha   90.00
_cell.angle_beta   90.00
_cell.angle_gamma   90.00
#
_symmetry.space_group_name_H-M   'P 1'
#
loop_
_entity.id
_entity.type
_entity.pdbx_description
1 polymer ?
#
loop_
_entity_poly.entity_id
_entity_poly.type
_entity_poly.pdbx_seq_one_letter_code
_entity_poly.pdbx_strand_id
1 'polypeptide(L)'
;MEFRIEMNSKPVFFVEIKKQDILNEASARREADDQMRKRYRDLLELCPLEYLYSISAFGTSICMYKGIKSTDEVIPEYIPPSVKRLDKNPPKHWWNENILNPVSAHKVHSIFSEIKIECRKLRKKVKEEKEKEVKEEKEKEVKEKKKEESTKKRKGKVEDSISPAQPKKRKQ
;
A
#
# COMPACT_ATOMS: atom_id res chain seq x y z
N MET A 1 -15.78 7.34 16.93
CA MET A 1 -15.79 5.93 16.48
C MET A 1 -15.07 5.87 15.14
N GLU A 2 -14.14 4.94 14.97
CA GLU A 2 -13.35 4.79 13.74
C GLU A 2 -13.78 3.52 13.00
N PHE A 3 -13.89 3.60 11.67
CA PHE A 3 -13.93 2.42 10.81
C PHE A 3 -12.86 2.52 9.73
N ARG A 4 -12.32 1.37 9.33
CA ARG A 4 -11.27 1.26 8.34
C ARG A 4 -11.63 0.21 7.30
N ILE A 5 -11.25 0.49 6.06
CA ILE A 5 -11.33 -0.45 4.95
C ILE A 5 -9.92 -0.77 4.52
N GLU A 6 -9.65 -2.05 4.36
CA GLU A 6 -8.31 -2.56 4.11
C GLU A 6 -8.27 -3.44 2.87
N MET A 7 -7.13 -3.44 2.19
CA MET A 7 -6.77 -4.37 1.14
C MET A 7 -5.49 -5.10 1.57
N ASN A 8 -5.59 -6.42 1.76
CA ASN A 8 -4.46 -7.26 2.23
C ASN A 8 -3.83 -6.69 3.52
N SER A 9 -4.67 -6.34 4.50
CA SER A 9 -4.27 -5.75 5.80
C SER A 9 -3.57 -4.38 5.70
N LYS A 10 -3.71 -3.69 4.56
CA LYS A 10 -3.21 -2.31 4.37
C LYS A 10 -4.39 -1.35 4.21
N PRO A 11 -4.38 -0.18 4.88
CA PRO A 11 -5.49 0.77 4.83
C PRO A 11 -5.65 1.33 3.41
N VAL A 12 -6.89 1.43 2.93
CA VAL A 12 -7.23 2.12 1.67
C VAL A 12 -8.27 3.21 1.87
N PHE A 13 -8.97 3.19 3.00
CA PHE A 13 -9.94 4.20 3.41
C PHE A 13 -10.18 4.13 4.92
N PHE A 14 -10.53 5.26 5.55
CA PHE A 14 -11.03 5.26 6.93
C PHE A 14 -12.09 6.35 7.15
N VAL A 15 -12.89 6.20 8.19
CA VAL A 15 -13.89 7.19 8.61
C VAL A 15 -13.88 7.37 10.12
N GLU A 16 -13.95 8.62 10.57
CA GLU A 16 -14.07 8.99 11.98
C GLU A 16 -15.43 9.67 12.21
N ILE A 17 -16.23 9.09 13.11
CA ILE A 17 -17.60 9.52 13.40
C ILE A 17 -17.65 10.13 14.80
N LYS A 18 -18.27 11.31 14.86
CA LYS A 18 -18.54 12.12 16.05
C LYS A 18 -20.03 12.41 16.19
N LYS A 19 -20.44 12.82 17.38
CA LYS A 19 -21.82 13.24 17.64
C LYS A 19 -22.13 14.52 16.84
N GLN A 20 -23.37 14.65 16.36
CA GLN A 20 -23.76 15.77 15.48
C GLN A 20 -23.97 17.09 16.23
N ASP A 21 -24.43 17.02 17.47
CA ASP A 21 -24.75 18.15 18.35
C ASP A 21 -23.54 19.10 18.56
N ILE A 22 -22.34 18.53 18.66
CA ILE A 22 -21.10 19.28 18.87
C ILE A 22 -20.51 19.91 17.59
N LEU A 23 -21.12 19.74 16.41
CA LEU A 23 -20.57 20.30 15.15
C LEU A 23 -20.43 21.83 15.19
N ASN A 24 -21.31 22.51 15.91
CA ASN A 24 -21.26 23.98 16.02
C ASN A 24 -20.09 24.47 16.88
N GLU A 25 -19.52 23.62 17.71
CA GLU A 25 -18.39 23.95 18.57
C GLU A 25 -17.08 24.00 17.77
N ALA A 26 -16.36 25.12 17.86
CA ALA A 26 -15.11 25.30 17.12
C ALA A 26 -14.00 24.35 17.61
N SER A 27 -13.97 24.07 18.92
CA SER A 27 -13.09 23.07 19.54
C SER A 27 -13.33 21.67 19.00
N ALA A 28 -14.59 21.23 18.91
CA ALA A 28 -14.92 19.91 18.37
C ALA A 28 -14.47 19.74 16.91
N ARG A 29 -14.62 20.79 16.09
CA ARG A 29 -14.11 20.78 14.70
C ARG A 29 -12.58 20.73 14.63
N ARG A 30 -11.89 21.46 15.52
CA ARG A 30 -10.43 21.41 15.66
C ARG A 30 -9.95 20.00 16.03
N GLU A 31 -10.52 19.43 17.08
CA GLU A 31 -10.21 18.07 17.52
C GLU A 31 -10.50 17.04 16.42
N ALA A 32 -11.56 17.25 15.63
CA ALA A 32 -11.85 16.40 14.50
C ALA A 32 -10.78 16.46 13.41
N ASP A 33 -10.33 17.65 13.00
CA ASP A 33 -9.25 17.79 12.03
C ASP A 33 -7.93 17.22 12.56
N ASP A 34 -7.57 17.53 13.82
CA ASP A 34 -6.35 17.03 14.45
C ASP A 34 -6.35 15.48 14.52
N GLN A 35 -7.50 14.88 14.82
CA GLN A 35 -7.67 13.43 14.78
C GLN A 35 -7.46 12.88 13.38
N MET A 36 -8.05 13.48 12.34
CA MET A 36 -7.84 13.06 10.95
C MET A 36 -6.36 13.15 10.55
N ARG A 37 -5.66 14.26 10.87
CA ARG A 37 -4.22 14.41 10.58
C ARG A 37 -3.38 13.37 11.29
N LYS A 38 -3.71 13.07 12.55
CA LYS A 38 -3.04 12.01 13.29
C LYS A 38 -3.17 10.67 12.57
N ARG A 39 -4.38 10.31 12.09
CA ARG A 39 -4.58 9.09 11.30
C ARG A 39 -3.80 9.09 10.00
N TYR A 40 -3.73 10.23 9.30
CA TYR A 40 -2.94 10.31 8.08
C TYR A 40 -1.46 10.05 8.34
N ARG A 41 -0.87 10.64 9.39
CA ARG A 41 0.52 10.35 9.79
C ARG A 41 0.76 8.86 10.03
N ASP A 42 -0.19 8.17 10.65
CA ASP A 42 -0.05 6.75 10.99
C ASP A 42 -0.30 5.81 9.79
N LEU A 43 -1.13 6.21 8.81
CA LEU A 43 -1.68 5.31 7.79
C LEU A 43 -1.23 5.60 6.35
N LEU A 44 -0.78 6.81 6.04
CA LEU A 44 -0.51 7.22 4.65
C LEU A 44 0.63 6.40 4.01
N GLU A 45 1.71 6.17 4.74
CA GLU A 45 2.83 5.35 4.27
C GLU A 45 2.43 3.88 4.06
N LEU A 46 1.52 3.36 4.92
CA LEU A 46 1.00 2.01 4.86
C LEU A 46 0.01 1.81 3.70
N CYS A 47 -0.62 2.88 3.23
CA CYS A 47 -1.55 2.83 2.12
C CYS A 47 -0.84 2.30 0.87
N PRO A 48 -1.37 1.26 0.22
CA PRO A 48 -0.75 0.69 -0.96
C PRO A 48 -1.12 1.46 -2.24
N LEU A 49 -1.96 2.49 -2.14
CA LEU A 49 -2.42 3.35 -3.23
C LEU A 49 -1.74 4.72 -3.13
N GLU A 50 -1.77 5.49 -4.22
CA GLU A 50 -1.27 6.88 -4.25
C GLU A 50 -2.09 7.81 -3.35
N TYR A 51 -3.40 7.55 -3.25
CA TYR A 51 -4.32 8.36 -2.46
C TYR A 51 -4.93 7.55 -1.33
N LEU A 52 -4.91 8.11 -0.12
CA LEU A 52 -5.68 7.62 1.02
C LEU A 52 -6.87 8.55 1.25
N TYR A 53 -8.06 8.10 0.89
CA TYR A 53 -9.29 8.84 1.12
C TYR A 53 -9.82 8.61 2.54
N SER A 54 -10.46 9.59 3.13
CA SER A 54 -11.14 9.42 4.41
C SER A 54 -12.29 10.41 4.60
N ILE A 55 -13.12 10.14 5.61
CA ILE A 55 -14.26 11.00 5.96
C ILE A 55 -14.24 11.30 7.46
N SER A 56 -14.46 12.56 7.81
CA SER A 56 -14.80 13.00 9.18
C SER A 56 -16.29 13.33 9.21
N ALA A 57 -17.06 12.63 10.05
CA ALA A 57 -18.52 12.76 10.11
C ALA A 57 -18.99 13.28 11.46
N PHE A 58 -19.91 14.26 11.43
CA PHE A 58 -20.72 14.71 12.56
C PHE A 58 -22.18 14.36 12.24
N GLY A 59 -22.61 13.15 12.64
CA GLY A 59 -23.88 12.59 12.14
C GLY A 59 -23.88 12.47 10.61
N THR A 60 -24.81 13.15 9.94
CA THR A 60 -24.91 13.13 8.46
C THR A 60 -24.04 14.18 7.77
N SER A 61 -23.50 15.16 8.51
CA SER A 61 -22.61 16.19 8.01
C SER A 61 -21.17 15.66 7.90
N ILE A 62 -20.60 15.67 6.69
CA ILE A 62 -19.31 15.05 6.39
C ILE A 62 -18.30 16.05 5.84
N CYS A 63 -17.04 15.85 6.19
CA CYS A 63 -15.88 16.43 5.54
C CYS A 63 -15.07 15.32 4.88
N MET A 64 -14.78 15.45 3.60
CA MET A 64 -13.99 14.48 2.84
C MET A 64 -12.53 14.93 2.82
N TYR A 65 -11.65 14.01 3.18
CA TYR A 65 -10.20 14.21 3.18
C TYR A 65 -9.53 13.34 2.12
N LYS A 66 -8.40 13.82 1.61
CA LYS A 66 -7.54 13.11 0.66
C LYS A 66 -6.08 13.31 1.05
N GLY A 67 -5.41 12.22 1.42
CA GLY A 67 -3.95 12.19 1.58
C GLY A 67 -3.29 11.78 0.28
N ILE A 68 -2.20 12.46 -0.08
CA ILE A 68 -1.40 12.22 -1.29
C ILE A 68 -0.05 11.67 -0.85
N LYS A 69 0.22 10.42 -1.22
CA LYS A 69 1.41 9.71 -0.73
C LYS A 69 2.71 10.30 -1.28
N SER A 70 2.72 10.75 -2.53
CA SER A 70 3.92 11.30 -3.17
C SER A 70 4.38 12.63 -2.59
N THR A 71 3.46 13.45 -2.07
CA THR A 71 3.78 14.78 -1.51
C THR A 71 3.69 14.84 0.02
N ASP A 72 3.19 13.78 0.67
CA ASP A 72 2.84 13.75 2.09
C ASP A 72 1.83 14.86 2.49
N GLU A 73 1.02 15.31 1.52
CA GLU A 73 0.02 16.34 1.74
C GLU A 73 -1.34 15.73 2.05
N VAL A 74 -2.12 16.43 2.84
CA VAL A 74 -3.51 16.06 3.14
C VAL A 74 -4.40 17.26 2.84
N ILE A 75 -5.46 17.00 2.07
CA ILE A 75 -6.51 17.95 1.68
C ILE A 75 -7.76 17.65 2.53
N PRO A 76 -8.48 18.67 3.04
CA PRO A 76 -8.20 20.11 2.98
C PRO A 76 -6.87 20.49 3.67
N GLU A 77 -6.32 21.68 3.44
CA GLU A 77 -5.03 22.10 4.05
C GLU A 77 -5.14 22.26 5.57
N TYR A 78 -4.08 21.93 6.31
CA TYR A 78 -4.05 22.12 7.76
C TYR A 78 -4.07 23.61 8.14
N ILE A 79 -4.98 23.99 9.04
CA ILE A 79 -5.03 25.34 9.58
C ILE A 79 -4.31 25.36 10.94
N PRO A 80 -3.11 25.95 11.07
CA PRO A 80 -2.39 25.96 12.34
C PRO A 80 -3.10 26.82 13.40
N PRO A 81 -3.08 26.40 14.68
CA PRO A 81 -3.55 27.21 15.79
C PRO A 81 -2.84 28.58 15.82
N SER A 82 -3.60 29.63 16.13
CA SER A 82 -3.04 30.98 16.28
C SER A 82 -3.19 31.43 17.72
N VAL A 83 -2.06 31.73 18.37
CA VAL A 83 -2.04 32.30 19.72
C VAL A 83 -2.73 33.67 19.76
N LYS A 84 -2.77 34.38 18.62
CA LYS A 84 -3.32 35.74 18.51
C LYS A 84 -4.79 35.79 18.10
N ARG A 85 -5.37 34.68 17.61
CA ARG A 85 -6.74 34.68 17.08
C ARG A 85 -7.43 33.34 17.34
N LEU A 86 -8.55 33.39 18.05
CA LEU A 86 -9.39 32.23 18.39
C LEU A 86 -10.22 31.71 17.20
N ASP A 87 -10.24 32.45 16.09
CA ASP A 87 -11.01 32.13 14.87
C ASP A 87 -10.31 31.14 13.93
N LYS A 88 -9.02 30.84 14.15
CA LYS A 88 -8.27 29.85 13.37
C LYS A 88 -8.64 28.43 13.80
N ASN A 89 -9.88 28.03 13.53
CA ASN A 89 -10.37 26.67 13.66
C ASN A 89 -10.80 26.16 12.28
N PRO A 90 -10.85 24.83 12.06
CA PRO A 90 -11.40 24.27 10.85
C PRO A 90 -12.80 24.85 10.62
N PRO A 91 -13.03 25.48 9.47
CA PRO A 91 -14.24 26.23 9.25
C PRO A 91 -15.41 25.26 9.15
N LYS A 92 -16.57 25.66 9.68
CA LYS A 92 -17.78 24.82 9.70
C LYS A 92 -18.14 24.31 8.30
N HIS A 93 -17.87 25.10 7.26
CA HIS A 93 -18.23 24.75 5.89
C HIS A 93 -17.52 23.50 5.34
N TRP A 94 -16.44 23.04 5.97
CA TRP A 94 -15.83 21.75 5.64
C TRP A 94 -16.76 20.56 5.86
N TRP A 95 -17.72 20.67 6.79
CA TRP A 95 -18.75 19.66 7.08
C TRP A 95 -20.12 20.02 6.51
N ASN A 96 -20.20 20.88 5.49
CA ASN A 96 -21.48 21.27 4.88
C ASN A 96 -22.08 20.19 3.97
N GLU A 97 -21.29 19.20 3.56
CA GLU A 97 -21.80 18.10 2.75
C GLU A 97 -22.67 17.20 3.64
N ASN A 98 -23.89 16.91 3.21
CA ASN A 98 -24.79 16.01 3.93
C ASN A 98 -24.88 14.71 3.17
N ILE A 99 -24.45 13.59 3.77
CA ILE A 99 -24.43 12.28 3.10
C ILE A 99 -25.80 11.81 2.58
N LEU A 100 -26.89 12.30 3.16
CA LEU A 100 -28.26 11.99 2.71
C LEU A 100 -28.66 12.77 1.45
N ASN A 101 -27.91 13.82 1.10
CA ASN A 101 -28.11 14.54 -0.16
C ASN A 101 -27.57 13.68 -1.32
N PRO A 102 -28.33 13.47 -2.42
CA PRO A 102 -27.87 12.71 -3.57
C PRO A 102 -26.54 13.18 -4.17
N VAL A 103 -26.27 14.49 -4.14
CA VAL A 103 -25.02 15.06 -4.67
C VAL A 103 -23.83 14.65 -3.82
N SER A 104 -23.93 14.79 -2.50
CA SER A 104 -22.84 14.39 -1.58
C SER A 104 -22.69 12.88 -1.52
N ALA A 105 -23.80 12.12 -1.56
CA ALA A 105 -23.77 10.67 -1.68
C ALA A 105 -23.02 10.22 -2.94
N HIS A 106 -23.28 10.89 -4.07
CA HIS A 106 -22.57 10.62 -5.32
C HIS A 106 -21.06 10.87 -5.20
N LYS A 107 -20.63 11.95 -4.53
CA LYS A 107 -19.20 12.20 -4.27
C LYS A 107 -18.55 11.06 -3.48
N VAL A 108 -19.22 10.56 -2.44
CA VAL A 108 -18.74 9.41 -1.67
C VAL A 108 -18.69 8.14 -2.51
N HIS A 109 -19.70 7.89 -3.35
CA HIS A 109 -19.68 6.78 -4.30
C HIS A 109 -18.52 6.88 -5.32
N SER A 110 -18.19 8.07 -5.78
CA SER A 110 -17.06 8.31 -6.69
C SER A 110 -15.73 7.96 -6.02
N ILE A 111 -15.53 8.38 -4.76
CA ILE A 111 -14.36 7.99 -3.96
C ILE A 111 -14.22 6.45 -3.90
N PHE A 112 -15.29 5.75 -3.55
CA PHE A 112 -15.24 4.28 -3.48
C PHE A 112 -15.02 3.62 -4.85
N SER A 113 -15.53 4.22 -5.92
CA SER A 113 -15.33 3.71 -7.28
C SER A 113 -13.87 3.83 -7.69
N GLU A 114 -13.24 4.96 -7.41
CA GLU A 114 -11.80 5.18 -7.62
C GLU A 114 -10.97 4.17 -6.82
N ILE A 115 -11.22 4.03 -5.52
CA ILE A 115 -10.51 3.06 -4.66
C ILE A 115 -10.63 1.64 -5.22
N LYS A 116 -11.84 1.22 -5.64
CA LYS A 116 -12.05 -0.11 -6.24
C LYS A 116 -11.24 -0.30 -7.53
N ILE A 117 -11.18 0.73 -8.39
CA ILE A 117 -10.41 0.69 -9.64
C ILE A 117 -8.91 0.52 -9.33
N GLU A 118 -8.37 1.35 -8.44
CA GLU A 118 -6.95 1.31 -8.09
C GLU A 118 -6.56 0.02 -7.37
N CYS A 119 -7.41 -0.48 -6.46
CA CYS A 119 -7.22 -1.79 -5.83
C CYS A 119 -7.16 -2.93 -6.87
N ARG A 120 -8.02 -2.90 -7.89
CA ARG A 120 -8.00 -3.90 -8.98
C ARG A 120 -6.72 -3.83 -9.80
N LYS A 121 -6.26 -2.63 -10.15
CA LYS A 121 -5.00 -2.43 -10.88
C LYS A 121 -3.83 -2.97 -10.07
N LEU A 122 -3.76 -2.64 -8.79
CA LEU A 122 -2.67 -3.10 -7.92
C LEU A 122 -2.66 -4.62 -7.77
N ARG A 123 -3.83 -5.26 -7.59
CA ARG A 123 -3.92 -6.73 -7.50
C ARG A 123 -3.38 -7.43 -8.76
N LYS A 124 -3.65 -6.87 -9.95
CA LYS A 124 -3.10 -7.41 -11.21
C LYS A 124 -1.58 -7.27 -11.26
N LYS A 125 -1.06 -6.08 -10.95
CA LYS A 125 0.39 -5.83 -10.91
C LYS A 125 1.13 -6.79 -9.97
N VAL A 126 0.63 -6.96 -8.75
CA VAL A 126 1.23 -7.88 -7.76
C VAL A 126 1.21 -9.33 -8.26
N LYS A 127 0.15 -9.75 -8.96
CA LYS A 127 0.09 -11.11 -9.53
C LYS A 127 1.12 -11.31 -10.64
N GLU A 128 1.23 -10.34 -11.54
CA GLU A 128 2.21 -10.37 -12.63
C GLU A 128 3.66 -10.36 -12.13
N GLU A 129 3.96 -9.59 -11.07
CA GLU A 129 5.28 -9.57 -10.43
C GLU A 129 5.62 -10.92 -9.80
N LYS A 130 4.71 -11.53 -9.04
CA LYS A 130 4.90 -12.87 -8.47
C LYS A 130 5.11 -13.95 -9.53
N GLU A 131 4.38 -13.88 -10.64
CA GLU A 131 4.56 -14.84 -11.74
C GLU A 131 5.91 -14.70 -12.44
N LYS A 132 6.46 -13.49 -12.51
CA LYS A 132 7.81 -13.24 -13.06
C LYS A 132 8.89 -13.77 -12.12
N GLU A 133 8.81 -13.49 -10.83
CA GLU A 133 9.75 -14.00 -9.82
C GLU A 133 9.84 -15.53 -9.84
N VAL A 134 8.70 -16.22 -9.86
CA VAL A 134 8.66 -17.70 -9.91
C VAL A 134 9.29 -18.25 -11.20
N LYS A 135 9.14 -17.56 -12.34
CA LYS A 135 9.77 -17.98 -13.60
C LYS A 135 11.30 -17.80 -13.55
N GLU A 136 11.77 -16.69 -13.00
CA GLU A 136 13.20 -16.42 -12.86
C GLU A 136 13.89 -17.40 -11.90
N GLU A 137 13.25 -17.75 -10.78
CA GLU A 137 13.76 -18.76 -9.85
C GLU A 137 13.88 -20.13 -10.51
N LYS A 138 12.85 -20.57 -11.25
CA LYS A 138 12.88 -21.84 -11.99
C LYS A 138 13.98 -21.87 -13.06
N GLU A 139 14.21 -20.77 -13.77
CA GLU A 139 15.30 -20.69 -14.74
C GLU A 139 16.68 -20.76 -14.09
N LYS A 140 16.87 -20.14 -12.92
CA LYS A 140 18.13 -20.23 -12.15
C LYS A 140 18.39 -21.66 -11.70
N GLU A 141 17.39 -22.34 -11.17
CA GLU A 141 17.49 -23.73 -10.70
C GLU A 141 17.82 -24.71 -11.86
N VAL A 142 17.22 -24.52 -13.04
CA VAL A 142 17.53 -25.33 -14.23
C VAL A 142 18.96 -25.10 -14.72
N LYS A 143 19.45 -23.85 -14.70
CA LYS A 143 20.83 -23.51 -15.08
C LYS A 143 21.84 -24.12 -14.10
N GLU A 144 21.54 -24.12 -12.81
CA GLU A 144 22.39 -24.70 -11.76
C GLU A 144 22.49 -26.23 -11.89
N LYS A 145 21.36 -26.92 -12.06
CA LYS A 145 21.32 -28.39 -12.30
C LYS A 145 22.11 -28.80 -13.54
N LYS A 146 22.01 -28.05 -14.65
CA LYS A 146 22.81 -28.30 -15.87
C LYS A 146 24.31 -28.12 -15.63
N LYS A 147 24.71 -27.14 -14.80
CA LYS A 147 26.11 -26.90 -14.45
C LYS A 147 26.68 -28.05 -13.62
N GLU A 148 25.93 -28.56 -12.64
CA GLU A 148 26.33 -29.71 -11.83
C GLU A 148 26.49 -31.00 -12.65
N GLU A 149 25.56 -31.31 -13.56
CA GLU A 149 25.68 -32.47 -14.46
C GLU A 149 26.90 -32.38 -15.39
N SER A 150 27.19 -31.19 -15.93
CA SER A 150 28.36 -30.98 -16.78
C SER A 150 29.68 -31.19 -16.03
N THR A 151 29.70 -30.88 -14.73
CA THR A 151 30.87 -31.01 -13.86
C THR A 151 31.10 -32.47 -13.46
N LYS A 152 30.03 -33.24 -13.21
CA LYS A 152 30.09 -34.70 -12.98
C LYS A 152 30.58 -35.46 -14.22
N LYS A 153 30.11 -35.11 -15.43
CA LYS A 153 30.60 -35.72 -16.69
C LYS A 153 32.09 -35.49 -16.95
N ARG A 154 32.65 -34.36 -16.52
CA ARG A 154 34.10 -34.08 -16.68
C ARG A 154 34.97 -34.89 -15.70
N LYS A 155 34.50 -35.17 -14.49
CA LYS A 155 35.26 -35.99 -13.51
C LYS A 155 35.28 -37.48 -13.87
N GLY A 156 34.19 -38.03 -14.42
CA GLY A 156 34.14 -39.44 -14.83
C GLY A 156 35.02 -39.79 -16.04
N LYS A 157 35.50 -38.82 -16.81
CA LYS A 157 36.32 -39.06 -18.01
C LYS A 157 37.83 -39.08 -17.75
N VAL A 158 38.27 -38.79 -16.52
CA VAL A 158 39.70 -38.73 -16.16
C VAL A 158 40.22 -40.09 -15.62
N GLU A 159 39.34 -40.99 -15.15
CA GLU A 159 39.77 -42.26 -14.54
C GLU A 159 40.05 -43.41 -15.53
N ASP A 160 39.66 -43.30 -16.82
CA ASP A 160 39.85 -44.36 -17.82
C ASP A 160 41.22 -44.32 -18.56
N SER A 161 42.20 -43.55 -18.06
CA SER A 161 43.50 -43.36 -18.74
C SER A 161 44.71 -43.70 -17.86
N ILE A 162 44.65 -44.81 -17.12
CA ILE A 162 45.84 -45.46 -16.56
C ILE A 162 45.90 -46.88 -17.13
N SER A 163 46.52 -46.99 -18.31
CA SER A 163 46.85 -48.26 -18.93
C SER A 163 48.07 -48.87 -18.23
N PRO A 164 48.01 -50.13 -17.74
CA PRO A 164 49.14 -50.76 -17.07
C PRO A 164 50.22 -51.14 -18.09
N ALA A 165 51.41 -50.57 -17.91
CA ALA A 165 52.60 -50.86 -18.70
C ALA A 165 52.97 -52.36 -18.61
N GLN A 166 52.97 -53.03 -19.76
CA GLN A 166 53.35 -54.44 -19.91
C GLN A 166 54.89 -54.61 -19.80
N PRO A 167 55.40 -55.61 -19.06
CA PRO A 167 56.82 -55.83 -18.89
C PRO A 167 57.43 -56.57 -20.09
N LYS A 168 58.51 -56.01 -20.64
CA LYS A 168 59.30 -56.57 -21.74
C LYS A 168 60.00 -57.88 -21.28
N LYS A 169 59.64 -59.00 -21.89
CA LYS A 169 60.34 -60.28 -21.75
C LYS A 169 61.73 -60.20 -22.40
N ARG A 170 62.77 -60.45 -21.61
CA ARG A 170 64.17 -60.60 -22.04
C ARG A 170 64.41 -62.09 -22.30
N LYS A 171 64.69 -62.44 -23.56
CA LYS A 171 65.18 -63.77 -23.95
C LYS A 171 66.68 -63.85 -23.67
N GLN A 172 67.10 -64.85 -22.90
CA GLN A 172 68.30 -65.66 -23.13
C GLN A 172 67.92 -67.11 -22.78
#